data_AF-A0A6P0WT50-F1
#
_entry.id   AF-A0A6P0WT50-F1
#
_cell.length_a   1.000
_cell.length_b   1.000
_cell.length_c   1.000
_cell.angle_alpha   90.00
_cell.angle_beta   90.00
_cell.angle_gamma   90.00
#
_symmetry.space_group_name_H-M   'P 1'
#
loop_
_entity.id
_entity.type
_entity.pdbx_description
1 polymer ?
#
loop_
_entity_poly.entity_id
_entity_poly.type
_entity_poly.pdbx_seq_one_letter_code
_entity_poly.pdbx_strand_id
1 'polypeptide(L)'
;MRNNIKVLFINCTLKKSPEISNTEALWHIVAALYRQKGCQTDQLRIVDFQILPGTTWDEGPGDEFPQFFESIQAADILIVGTPIISGMRSSQCQKLIERLQGTRHAKIDPVTRQFPLYNKVFGLLLLGDATTGSYCSPQTCYDFSQLGCINPPQNQVAWFPRMDTNMGFIQALGKNQITVNRDARLLVENSVALAQILHQTPIKTNLREATKEAWAIAEAATVEDAIGIDPLPIRTDDTDTEGIDYHHLPKPVWIIIQEGMRRGFRFQVIDLREKIFEAEREGKGFIYRTYPGNLYRMNSDQEYNQSKSRKLELMEQSGLTVPLSYGTFKTLADIPFDSLKFPLVAKPDAGSLSRNVFTNLQTVEQLKQAASVLEADGDLIKLESHIYGHNYRILMINHQYAGCVERRPANVIGDGKHTILQLFHLRNQEPGRGDRYEYHSTIHQLVFDRTSRRLLHKAGYTLETVLPAGEIFYLQEKITAFTGADLVDSTDELHPSIIQSCIKFSRQFAFLTLGFDLITPDISL
;
A
#
# COMPACT_ATOMS: atom_id res chain seq x y z
N MET A 1 -6.06 -46.48 20.43
CA MET A 1 -5.20 -46.58 19.22
C MET A 1 -3.94 -45.75 19.48
N ARG A 2 -2.79 -46.05 18.84
CA ARG A 2 -1.62 -45.13 18.93
C ARG A 2 -1.90 -43.89 18.08
N ASN A 3 -1.58 -42.71 18.61
CA ASN A 3 -1.75 -41.45 17.89
C ASN A 3 -0.65 -41.33 16.83
N ASN A 4 -0.99 -41.40 15.54
CA ASN A 4 0.02 -41.45 14.46
C ASN A 4 0.39 -40.05 13.92
N ILE A 5 -0.10 -38.98 14.56
CA ILE A 5 0.16 -37.59 14.17
C ILE A 5 1.66 -37.27 14.24
N LYS A 6 2.16 -36.70 13.15
CA LYS A 6 3.52 -36.17 13.00
C LYS A 6 3.52 -34.65 13.13
N VAL A 7 4.34 -34.16 14.05
CA VAL A 7 4.53 -32.74 14.31
C VAL A 7 5.95 -32.35 13.88
N LEU A 8 6.08 -31.66 12.74
CA LEU A 8 7.33 -31.00 12.39
C LEU A 8 7.35 -29.63 13.05
N PHE A 9 8.41 -29.36 13.80
CA PHE A 9 8.71 -28.03 14.26
C PHE A 9 9.83 -27.42 13.39
N ILE A 10 9.69 -26.14 13.03
CA ILE A 10 10.66 -25.41 12.20
C ILE A 10 11.21 -24.21 12.99
N ASN A 11 12.50 -24.26 13.32
CA ASN A 11 13.20 -23.24 14.12
C ASN A 11 13.83 -22.19 13.19
N CYS A 12 13.17 -21.04 13.04
CA CYS A 12 13.60 -19.90 12.23
C CYS A 12 14.53 -18.93 13.00
N THR A 13 15.34 -19.43 13.93
CA THR A 13 16.44 -18.66 14.53
C THR A 13 17.47 -18.23 13.49
N LEU A 14 18.23 -17.16 13.78
CA LEU A 14 19.38 -16.74 12.96
C LEU A 14 20.67 -17.49 13.31
N LYS A 15 20.67 -18.25 14.41
CA LYS A 15 21.83 -18.93 14.98
C LYS A 15 22.03 -20.33 14.42
N LYS A 16 23.19 -20.63 13.82
CA LYS A 16 23.46 -21.95 13.24
C LYS A 16 23.70 -23.00 14.34
N SER A 17 23.27 -24.24 14.14
CA SER A 17 23.60 -25.34 15.08
C SER A 17 25.13 -25.50 15.22
N PRO A 18 25.65 -25.77 16.42
CA PRO A 18 24.96 -26.12 17.66
C PRO A 18 24.64 -24.93 18.60
N GLU A 19 24.58 -23.69 18.11
CA GLU A 19 24.30 -22.55 18.98
C GLU A 19 22.95 -22.65 19.72
N ILE A 20 22.97 -22.24 20.99
CA ILE A 20 21.77 -22.20 21.85
C ILE A 20 20.80 -21.13 21.34
N SER A 21 19.58 -21.58 20.98
CA SER A 21 18.46 -20.74 20.57
C SER A 21 17.42 -20.63 21.70
N ASN A 22 16.99 -19.41 22.03
CA ASN A 22 15.87 -19.22 22.96
C ASN A 22 14.55 -19.79 22.36
N THR A 23 14.39 -19.70 21.04
CA THR A 23 13.24 -20.25 20.31
C THR A 23 13.12 -21.76 20.50
N GLU A 24 14.26 -22.45 20.47
CA GLU A 24 14.39 -23.88 20.75
C GLU A 24 14.07 -24.21 22.22
N ALA A 25 14.51 -23.39 23.18
CA ALA A 25 14.17 -23.60 24.58
C ALA A 25 12.65 -23.51 24.87
N LEU A 26 11.91 -22.63 24.18
CA LEU A 26 10.43 -22.63 24.22
C LEU A 26 9.85 -23.88 23.54
N TRP A 27 10.40 -24.24 22.38
CA TRP A 27 10.04 -25.41 21.59
C TRP A 27 9.99 -26.71 22.40
N HIS A 28 10.93 -26.90 23.34
CA HIS A 28 11.09 -28.19 24.02
C HIS A 28 9.92 -28.51 24.96
N ILE A 29 9.30 -27.46 25.49
CA ILE A 29 8.11 -27.55 26.34
C ILE A 29 6.92 -28.05 25.52
N VAL A 30 6.72 -27.46 24.35
CA VAL A 30 5.61 -27.80 23.44
C VAL A 30 5.81 -29.20 22.84
N ALA A 31 7.04 -29.53 22.41
CA ALA A 31 7.39 -30.86 21.90
C ALA A 31 7.20 -31.98 22.95
N ALA A 32 7.50 -31.70 24.23
CA ALA A 32 7.24 -32.65 25.30
C ALA A 32 5.74 -32.92 25.50
N LEU A 33 4.88 -31.90 25.38
CA LEU A 33 3.43 -32.04 25.46
C LEU A 33 2.84 -32.85 24.29
N TYR A 34 3.30 -32.63 23.05
CA TYR A 34 2.91 -33.48 21.91
C TYR A 34 3.32 -34.95 22.10
N ARG A 35 4.52 -35.21 22.63
CA ARG A 35 4.98 -36.58 22.96
C ARG A 35 4.11 -37.23 24.05
N GLN A 36 3.64 -36.47 25.04
CA GLN A 36 2.67 -36.95 26.03
C GLN A 36 1.30 -37.28 25.41
N LYS A 37 0.91 -36.61 24.32
CA LYS A 37 -0.25 -36.98 23.47
C LYS A 37 0.04 -38.13 22.50
N GLY A 38 1.22 -38.73 22.57
CA GLY A 38 1.66 -39.85 21.73
C GLY A 38 2.07 -39.48 20.31
N CYS A 39 2.11 -38.18 19.96
CA CYS A 39 2.51 -37.72 18.63
C CYS A 39 4.02 -37.94 18.39
N GLN A 40 4.38 -38.20 17.14
CA GLN A 40 5.76 -38.14 16.66
C GLN A 40 6.17 -36.67 16.51
N THR A 41 7.39 -36.31 16.89
CA THR A 41 7.90 -34.92 16.77
C THR A 41 9.25 -34.94 16.08
N ASP A 42 9.45 -34.11 15.06
CA ASP A 42 10.71 -33.99 14.33
C ASP A 42 11.20 -32.53 14.24
N GLN A 43 12.48 -32.33 13.91
CA GLN A 43 13.17 -31.04 14.02
C GLN A 43 13.96 -30.59 12.80
N LEU A 44 13.64 -29.39 12.33
CA LEU A 44 14.44 -28.66 11.35
C LEU A 44 14.75 -27.25 11.86
N ARG A 45 16.01 -26.83 11.70
CA ARG A 45 16.46 -25.45 11.93
C ARG A 45 16.90 -24.87 10.59
N ILE A 46 16.11 -23.96 10.02
CA ILE A 46 16.24 -23.56 8.61
C ILE A 46 17.61 -22.91 8.27
N VAL A 47 18.26 -22.26 9.23
CA VAL A 47 19.61 -21.66 9.04
C VAL A 47 20.74 -22.69 8.98
N ASP A 48 20.46 -23.96 9.28
CA ASP A 48 21.43 -25.04 9.06
C ASP A 48 21.51 -25.43 7.57
N PHE A 49 20.44 -25.18 6.81
CA PHE A 49 20.28 -25.51 5.39
C PHE A 49 20.56 -24.32 4.46
N GLN A 50 21.10 -24.59 3.27
CA GLN A 50 21.29 -23.62 2.20
C GLN A 50 19.98 -23.38 1.42
N ILE A 51 19.02 -22.75 2.09
CA ILE A 51 17.79 -22.27 1.44
C ILE A 51 18.11 -20.97 0.69
N LEU A 52 18.06 -20.97 -0.64
CA LEU A 52 18.26 -19.77 -1.45
C LEU A 52 17.06 -18.80 -1.32
N PRO A 53 17.23 -17.48 -1.50
CA PRO A 53 16.12 -16.54 -1.51
C PRO A 53 15.41 -16.56 -2.88
N GLY A 54 14.08 -16.62 -2.89
CA GLY A 54 13.27 -16.67 -4.12
C GLY A 54 11.83 -17.06 -3.85
N THR A 55 11.04 -17.23 -4.91
CA THR A 55 9.59 -17.49 -4.85
C THR A 55 9.13 -18.63 -5.79
N THR A 56 10.05 -19.41 -6.35
CA THR A 56 9.73 -20.59 -7.18
C THR A 56 9.71 -21.89 -6.35
N TRP A 57 9.67 -23.07 -6.97
CA TRP A 57 9.88 -24.34 -6.25
C TRP A 57 11.35 -24.58 -5.88
N ASP A 58 12.30 -24.10 -6.69
CA ASP A 58 13.69 -24.54 -6.72
C ASP A 58 14.49 -23.45 -7.44
N GLU A 59 15.36 -22.75 -6.73
CA GLU A 59 16.19 -21.67 -7.33
C GLU A 59 17.47 -22.21 -8.01
N GLY A 60 17.62 -23.54 -8.12
CA GLY A 60 18.68 -24.19 -8.88
C GLY A 60 19.87 -24.67 -8.03
N PRO A 61 21.07 -24.81 -8.63
CA PRO A 61 22.21 -25.50 -8.02
C PRO A 61 22.59 -24.98 -6.63
N GLY A 62 22.35 -25.82 -5.62
CA GLY A 62 22.65 -25.51 -4.22
C GLY A 62 21.49 -24.93 -3.40
N ASP A 63 20.25 -24.95 -3.89
CA ASP A 63 19.07 -24.75 -3.04
C ASP A 63 18.67 -26.08 -2.37
N GLU A 64 18.75 -26.14 -1.04
CA GLU A 64 18.32 -27.31 -0.26
C GLU A 64 16.80 -27.32 0.03
N PHE A 65 16.06 -26.30 -0.42
CA PHE A 65 14.62 -26.20 -0.19
C PHE A 65 13.79 -27.40 -0.68
N PRO A 66 14.04 -28.00 -1.86
CA PRO A 66 13.32 -29.20 -2.31
C PRO A 66 13.38 -30.36 -1.31
N GLN A 67 14.55 -30.59 -0.69
CA GLN A 67 14.76 -31.65 0.32
C GLN A 67 14.16 -31.25 1.68
N PHE A 68 14.39 -30.00 2.11
CA PHE A 68 13.81 -29.44 3.34
C PHE A 68 12.27 -29.54 3.36
N PHE A 69 11.66 -29.40 2.18
CA PHE A 69 10.21 -29.47 1.99
C PHE A 69 9.62 -30.87 2.19
N GLU A 70 10.37 -31.96 1.94
CA GLU A 70 9.85 -33.33 2.12
C GLU A 70 9.37 -33.58 3.55
N SER A 71 10.12 -33.10 4.55
CA SER A 71 9.73 -33.14 5.97
C SER A 71 8.46 -32.33 6.26
N ILE A 72 8.28 -31.18 5.59
CA ILE A 72 7.08 -30.33 5.71
C ILE A 72 5.86 -31.06 5.13
N GLN A 73 6.02 -31.68 3.96
CA GLN A 73 4.98 -32.47 3.32
C GLN A 73 4.61 -33.72 4.13
N ALA A 74 5.58 -34.35 4.81
CA ALA A 74 5.39 -35.54 5.63
C ALA A 74 4.75 -35.30 7.02
N ALA A 75 4.56 -34.04 7.44
CA ALA A 75 4.00 -33.69 8.75
C ALA A 75 2.50 -33.33 8.69
N ASP A 76 1.77 -33.64 9.76
CA ASP A 76 0.35 -33.30 9.92
C ASP A 76 0.17 -31.93 10.60
N ILE A 77 1.10 -31.60 11.51
CA ILE A 77 1.13 -30.34 12.26
C ILE A 77 2.49 -29.66 12.02
N LEU A 78 2.45 -28.37 11.66
CA LEU A 78 3.61 -27.53 11.44
C LEU A 78 3.71 -26.46 12.54
N ILE A 79 4.76 -26.52 13.35
CA ILE A 79 5.01 -25.58 14.45
C ILE A 79 6.21 -24.70 14.11
N VAL A 80 5.96 -23.52 13.57
CA VAL A 80 7.02 -22.57 13.22
C VAL A 80 7.39 -21.73 14.45
N GLY A 81 8.66 -21.74 14.84
CA GLY A 81 9.20 -20.88 15.88
C GLY A 81 10.07 -19.78 15.29
N THR A 82 9.77 -18.51 15.55
CA THR A 82 10.55 -17.37 15.06
C THR A 82 10.86 -16.37 16.19
N PRO A 83 12.12 -15.90 16.32
CA PRO A 83 12.42 -14.74 17.13
C PRO A 83 11.98 -13.45 16.41
N ILE A 84 11.47 -12.50 17.18
CA ILE A 84 11.06 -11.18 16.69
C ILE A 84 12.29 -10.28 16.62
N ILE A 85 12.53 -9.65 15.47
CA ILE A 85 13.71 -8.84 15.17
C ILE A 85 13.24 -7.58 14.45
N SER A 86 13.64 -6.40 14.97
CA SER A 86 13.23 -5.09 14.44
C SER A 86 11.70 -4.94 14.24
N GLY A 87 10.93 -5.58 15.11
CA GLY A 87 9.46 -5.61 15.08
C GLY A 87 8.81 -6.61 14.13
N MET A 88 9.61 -7.35 13.35
CA MET A 88 9.17 -8.34 12.38
C MET A 88 9.47 -9.77 12.86
N ARG A 89 8.88 -10.77 12.20
CA ARG A 89 9.42 -12.14 12.22
C ARG A 89 10.85 -12.16 11.67
N SER A 90 11.65 -13.14 12.07
CA SER A 90 13.01 -13.29 11.57
C SER A 90 13.07 -13.42 10.04
N SER A 91 14.15 -12.93 9.42
CA SER A 91 14.39 -13.04 7.97
C SER A 91 14.35 -14.50 7.47
N GLN A 92 14.73 -15.46 8.32
CA GLN A 92 14.61 -16.89 8.02
C GLN A 92 13.16 -17.40 8.03
N CYS A 93 12.28 -16.81 8.85
CA CYS A 93 10.85 -17.10 8.82
C CYS A 93 10.16 -16.43 7.62
N GLN A 94 10.62 -15.24 7.23
CA GLN A 94 10.18 -14.57 6.00
C GLN A 94 10.56 -15.42 4.77
N LYS A 95 11.82 -15.84 4.66
CA LYS A 95 12.31 -16.71 3.57
C LYS A 95 11.52 -18.02 3.49
N LEU A 96 11.25 -18.67 4.62
CA LEU A 96 10.43 -19.89 4.66
C LEU A 96 9.06 -19.69 3.97
N ILE A 97 8.39 -18.57 4.25
CA ILE A 97 7.08 -18.25 3.67
C ILE A 97 7.20 -17.97 2.17
N GLU A 98 8.21 -17.22 1.74
CA GLU A 98 8.49 -16.89 0.33
C GLU A 98 8.74 -18.17 -0.51
N ARG A 99 9.57 -19.09 -0.01
CA ARG A 99 9.82 -20.39 -0.67
C ARG A 99 8.56 -21.28 -0.67
N LEU A 100 7.81 -21.31 0.43
CA LEU A 100 6.55 -22.06 0.50
C LEU A 100 5.48 -21.54 -0.48
N GLN A 101 5.44 -20.23 -0.78
CA GLN A 101 4.52 -19.67 -1.77
C GLN A 101 4.76 -20.25 -3.17
N GLY A 102 6.02 -20.47 -3.56
CA GLY A 102 6.37 -21.09 -4.85
C GLY A 102 5.87 -22.53 -5.02
N THR A 103 5.60 -23.23 -3.93
CA THR A 103 5.04 -24.60 -3.95
C THR A 103 3.58 -24.63 -4.43
N ARG A 104 2.82 -23.54 -4.29
CA ARG A 104 1.37 -23.49 -4.56
C ARG A 104 1.00 -23.91 -5.97
N HIS A 105 1.77 -23.45 -6.97
CA HIS A 105 1.53 -23.78 -8.38
C HIS A 105 2.39 -24.96 -8.85
N ALA A 106 3.64 -25.05 -8.40
CA ALA A 106 4.59 -26.06 -8.86
C ALA A 106 4.36 -27.47 -8.27
N LYS A 107 3.65 -27.59 -7.14
CA LYS A 107 3.42 -28.86 -6.41
C LYS A 107 1.95 -29.11 -6.07
N ILE A 108 1.01 -28.49 -6.78
CA ILE A 108 -0.42 -28.79 -6.60
C ILE A 108 -0.69 -30.29 -6.76
N ASP A 109 -1.46 -30.86 -5.84
CA ASP A 109 -1.75 -32.29 -5.82
C ASP A 109 -2.53 -32.70 -7.10
N PRO A 110 -2.10 -33.73 -7.85
CA PRO A 110 -2.72 -34.11 -9.12
C PRO A 110 -4.08 -34.82 -8.96
N VAL A 111 -4.40 -35.31 -7.76
CA VAL A 111 -5.66 -36.00 -7.43
C VAL A 111 -6.61 -35.04 -6.71
N THR A 112 -6.19 -34.45 -5.59
CA THR A 112 -7.05 -33.58 -4.75
C THR A 112 -7.15 -32.15 -5.28
N ARG A 113 -6.21 -31.72 -6.14
CA ARG A 113 -6.12 -30.35 -6.69
C ARG A 113 -6.02 -29.27 -5.61
N GLN A 114 -5.29 -29.58 -4.55
CA GLN A 114 -5.02 -28.69 -3.41
C GLN A 114 -3.54 -28.28 -3.37
N PHE A 115 -3.25 -27.15 -2.72
CA PHE A 115 -1.86 -26.78 -2.41
C PHE A 115 -1.26 -27.79 -1.40
N PRO A 116 0.06 -28.05 -1.41
CA PRO A 116 0.68 -29.09 -0.58
C PRO A 116 0.47 -29.02 0.94
N LEU A 117 0.05 -27.86 1.44
CA LEU A 117 -0.15 -27.58 2.86
C LEU A 117 -1.62 -27.66 3.29
N TYR A 118 -2.55 -27.99 2.38
CA TYR A 118 -3.92 -28.34 2.73
C TYR A 118 -3.97 -29.52 3.71
N ASN A 119 -4.99 -29.51 4.56
CA ASN A 119 -5.22 -30.52 5.61
C ASN A 119 -4.09 -30.62 6.68
N LYS A 120 -3.15 -29.68 6.71
CA LYS A 120 -2.17 -29.54 7.79
C LYS A 120 -2.62 -28.50 8.82
N VAL A 121 -2.23 -28.69 10.07
CA VAL A 121 -2.52 -27.76 11.17
C VAL A 121 -1.30 -26.87 11.44
N PHE A 122 -1.50 -25.57 11.60
CA PHE A 122 -0.42 -24.62 11.89
C PHE A 122 -0.41 -24.17 13.36
N GLY A 123 0.79 -24.01 13.92
CA GLY A 123 1.03 -23.35 15.20
C GLY A 123 2.30 -22.50 15.19
N LEU A 124 2.33 -21.48 16.05
CA LEU A 124 3.34 -20.42 16.03
C LEU A 124 4.01 -20.23 17.41
N LEU A 125 5.34 -20.23 17.47
CA LEU A 125 6.10 -19.91 18.68
C LEU A 125 6.83 -18.57 18.51
N LEU A 126 6.55 -17.60 19.38
CA LEU A 126 7.09 -16.23 19.29
C LEU A 126 7.93 -15.87 20.51
N LEU A 127 9.09 -15.26 20.26
CA LEU A 127 9.98 -14.75 21.29
C LEU A 127 10.55 -13.39 20.91
N GLY A 128 10.40 -12.39 21.78
CA GLY A 128 10.91 -11.03 21.54
C GLY A 128 10.10 -10.01 22.34
N ASP A 129 9.85 -8.82 21.80
CA ASP A 129 8.99 -7.83 22.46
C ASP A 129 7.48 -8.14 22.30
N ALA A 130 6.69 -7.75 23.30
CA ALA A 130 5.24 -7.96 23.35
C ALA A 130 4.46 -7.07 22.36
N THR A 131 4.87 -5.80 22.21
CA THR A 131 4.15 -4.85 21.34
C THR A 131 4.25 -5.26 19.88
N THR A 132 5.41 -5.79 19.50
CA THR A 132 5.75 -6.23 18.15
C THR A 132 5.33 -7.68 17.87
N GLY A 133 5.30 -8.55 18.88
CA GLY A 133 4.70 -9.89 18.78
C GLY A 133 3.23 -9.85 18.38
N SER A 134 2.51 -8.82 18.81
CA SER A 134 1.12 -8.57 18.42
C SER A 134 0.95 -8.15 16.95
N TYR A 135 2.03 -7.71 16.28
CA TYR A 135 2.03 -7.34 14.85
C TYR A 135 2.44 -8.51 13.96
N CYS A 136 3.53 -9.23 14.29
CA CYS A 136 4.05 -10.31 13.45
C CYS A 136 3.26 -11.63 13.54
N SER A 137 2.52 -11.83 14.64
CA SER A 137 1.64 -12.99 14.83
C SER A 137 0.53 -13.10 13.77
N PRO A 138 -0.41 -12.13 13.65
CA PRO A 138 -1.52 -12.23 12.69
C PRO A 138 -1.04 -12.33 11.25
N GLN A 139 0.04 -11.63 10.87
CA GLN A 139 0.64 -11.74 9.53
C GLN A 139 1.11 -13.18 9.25
N THR A 140 1.83 -13.80 10.21
CA THR A 140 2.37 -15.15 10.04
C THR A 140 1.27 -16.22 10.05
N CYS A 141 0.26 -16.09 10.90
CA CYS A 141 -0.90 -16.98 10.88
C CYS A 141 -1.75 -16.83 9.60
N TYR A 142 -1.85 -15.62 9.04
CA TYR A 142 -2.49 -15.37 7.75
C TYR A 142 -1.72 -16.03 6.60
N ASP A 143 -0.40 -15.83 6.53
CA ASP A 143 0.43 -16.39 5.46
C ASP A 143 0.35 -17.92 5.40
N PHE A 144 0.41 -18.60 6.54
CA PHE A 144 0.23 -20.07 6.59
C PHE A 144 -1.20 -20.52 6.27
N SER A 145 -2.22 -19.70 6.55
CA SER A 145 -3.59 -19.97 6.10
C SER A 145 -3.75 -19.84 4.58
N GLN A 146 -3.13 -18.82 3.96
CA GLN A 146 -3.11 -18.64 2.51
C GLN A 146 -2.33 -19.73 1.77
N LEU A 147 -1.39 -20.39 2.44
CA LEU A 147 -0.69 -21.58 1.94
C LEU A 147 -1.55 -22.86 2.01
N GLY A 148 -2.60 -22.89 2.83
CA GLY A 148 -3.54 -24.00 2.97
C GLY A 148 -3.61 -24.65 4.36
N CYS A 149 -2.77 -24.23 5.32
CA CYS A 149 -2.85 -24.74 6.69
C CYS A 149 -4.10 -24.22 7.42
N ILE A 150 -4.58 -24.98 8.41
CA ILE A 150 -5.67 -24.54 9.28
C ILE A 150 -5.11 -24.09 10.64
N ASN A 151 -5.55 -22.91 11.08
CA ASN A 151 -5.23 -22.34 12.38
C ASN A 151 -6.28 -22.81 13.43
N PRO A 152 -5.89 -23.60 14.45
CA PRO A 152 -6.79 -23.92 15.56
C PRO A 152 -7.01 -22.69 16.46
N PRO A 153 -8.03 -22.71 17.35
CA PRO A 153 -8.12 -21.73 18.42
C PRO A 153 -6.84 -21.75 19.26
N GLN A 154 -6.32 -20.57 19.64
CA GLN A 154 -5.11 -20.42 20.46
C GLN A 154 -3.87 -21.12 19.87
N ASN A 155 -3.69 -21.04 18.56
CA ASN A 155 -2.58 -21.61 17.78
C ASN A 155 -1.18 -21.00 18.06
N GLN A 156 -0.98 -20.23 19.14
CA GLN A 156 0.30 -19.58 19.41
C GLN A 156 0.77 -19.74 20.86
N VAL A 157 2.08 -19.83 21.03
CA VAL A 157 2.75 -19.68 22.33
C VAL A 157 3.74 -18.53 22.20
N ALA A 158 3.47 -17.43 22.90
CA ALA A 158 4.35 -16.28 22.93
C ALA A 158 5.06 -16.18 24.29
N TRP A 159 6.34 -15.79 24.25
CA TRP A 159 7.06 -15.33 25.42
C TRP A 159 7.73 -13.99 25.16
N PHE A 160 7.56 -13.08 26.10
CA PHE A 160 8.14 -11.74 26.05
C PHE A 160 8.90 -11.48 27.36
N PRO A 161 10.09 -10.84 27.33
CA PRO A 161 10.79 -10.41 28.54
C PRO A 161 10.02 -9.26 29.18
N ARG A 162 10.41 -8.90 30.41
CA ARG A 162 10.00 -7.62 30.97
C ARG A 162 10.82 -6.50 30.31
N MET A 163 10.20 -5.34 30.07
CA MET A 163 10.82 -4.22 29.33
C MET A 163 12.09 -3.64 29.96
N ASP A 164 12.37 -3.98 31.22
CA ASP A 164 13.56 -3.63 31.99
C ASP A 164 14.70 -4.69 31.90
N THR A 165 14.52 -5.77 31.13
CA THR A 165 15.44 -6.92 31.13
C THR A 165 15.94 -7.34 29.74
N ASN A 166 17.26 -7.25 29.52
CA ASN A 166 17.96 -7.83 28.36
C ASN A 166 18.13 -9.37 28.43
N MET A 167 17.28 -10.08 29.17
CA MET A 167 17.39 -11.53 29.38
C MET A 167 16.62 -12.31 28.31
N GLY A 168 17.26 -13.32 27.72
CA GLY A 168 16.57 -14.30 26.88
C GLY A 168 15.69 -15.25 27.68
N PHE A 169 14.77 -15.94 27.01
CA PHE A 169 13.84 -16.94 27.57
C PHE A 169 14.48 -17.90 28.58
N ILE A 170 15.67 -18.40 28.27
CA ILE A 170 16.41 -19.35 29.13
C ILE A 170 16.84 -18.67 30.44
N GLN A 171 17.42 -17.47 30.35
CA GLN A 171 17.95 -16.71 31.48
C GLN A 171 16.83 -16.19 32.39
N ALA A 172 15.74 -15.68 31.80
CA ALA A 172 14.56 -15.19 32.49
C ALA A 172 13.63 -16.32 33.01
N LEU A 173 14.08 -17.58 32.95
CA LEU A 173 13.31 -18.77 33.33
C LEU A 173 11.91 -18.82 32.71
N GLY A 174 11.76 -18.40 31.45
CA GLY A 174 10.48 -18.27 30.74
C GLY A 174 9.64 -19.56 30.73
N LYS A 175 10.30 -20.73 30.80
CA LYS A 175 9.69 -22.05 30.98
C LYS A 175 8.82 -22.20 32.24
N ASN A 176 9.01 -21.34 33.25
CA ASN A 176 8.26 -21.33 34.50
C ASN A 176 7.04 -20.40 34.45
N GLN A 177 6.86 -19.60 33.39
CA GLN A 177 5.73 -18.66 33.29
C GLN A 177 4.40 -19.39 33.04
N ILE A 178 3.35 -18.93 33.73
CA ILE A 178 2.00 -19.52 33.67
C ILE A 178 1.35 -19.35 32.28
N THR A 179 1.55 -18.21 31.61
CA THR A 179 1.07 -17.94 30.25
C THR A 179 1.66 -18.94 29.26
N VAL A 180 2.99 -19.02 29.17
CA VAL A 180 3.72 -20.00 28.35
C VAL A 180 3.22 -21.43 28.60
N ASN A 181 3.04 -21.83 29.87
CA ASN A 181 2.59 -23.18 30.21
C ASN A 181 1.13 -23.45 29.84
N ARG A 182 0.24 -22.46 30.00
CA ARG A 182 -1.17 -22.55 29.63
C ARG A 182 -1.30 -22.61 28.10
N ASP A 183 -0.67 -21.67 27.41
CA ASP A 183 -0.82 -21.47 25.97
C ASP A 183 -0.16 -22.62 25.19
N ALA A 184 0.96 -23.17 25.67
CA ALA A 184 1.56 -24.40 25.13
C ALA A 184 0.65 -25.62 25.25
N ARG A 185 -0.17 -25.72 26.30
CA ARG A 185 -1.15 -26.81 26.45
C ARG A 185 -2.33 -26.59 25.52
N LEU A 186 -2.87 -25.38 25.46
CA LEU A 186 -4.01 -25.03 24.59
C LEU A 186 -3.68 -25.24 23.10
N LEU A 187 -2.50 -24.80 22.64
CA LEU A 187 -2.00 -25.12 21.29
C LEU A 187 -2.00 -26.63 21.04
N VAL A 188 -1.42 -27.42 21.95
CA VAL A 188 -1.27 -28.88 21.77
C VAL A 188 -2.62 -29.61 21.78
N GLU A 189 -3.53 -29.28 22.71
CA GLU A 189 -4.87 -29.87 22.73
C GLU A 189 -5.65 -29.55 21.44
N ASN A 190 -5.72 -28.27 21.08
CA ASN A 190 -6.54 -27.80 19.96
C ASN A 190 -5.98 -28.25 18.60
N SER A 191 -4.64 -28.29 18.44
CA SER A 191 -4.01 -28.75 17.20
C SER A 191 -4.05 -30.27 17.01
N VAL A 192 -3.88 -31.06 18.07
CA VAL A 192 -4.02 -32.53 17.98
C VAL A 192 -5.47 -32.90 17.69
N ALA A 193 -6.45 -32.27 18.34
CA ALA A 193 -7.86 -32.49 18.06
C ALA A 193 -8.21 -32.15 16.59
N LEU A 194 -7.74 -31.00 16.09
CA LEU A 194 -7.97 -30.58 14.71
C LEU A 194 -7.29 -31.52 13.69
N ALA A 195 -6.06 -31.97 13.94
CA ALA A 195 -5.39 -32.93 13.07
C ALA A 195 -6.09 -34.31 13.07
N GLN A 196 -6.63 -34.75 14.20
CA GLN A 196 -7.45 -35.98 14.27
C GLN A 196 -8.76 -35.85 13.48
N ILE A 197 -9.38 -34.66 13.48
CA ILE A 197 -10.55 -34.36 12.64
C ILE A 197 -10.16 -34.42 11.15
N LEU A 198 -9.04 -33.80 10.76
CA LEU A 198 -8.59 -33.78 9.36
C LEU A 198 -8.12 -35.15 8.84
N HIS A 199 -7.60 -36.03 9.70
CA HIS A 199 -7.31 -37.43 9.37
C HIS A 199 -8.58 -38.26 9.11
N GLN A 200 -9.70 -37.92 9.76
CA GLN A 200 -11.00 -38.62 9.58
C GLN A 200 -11.83 -38.01 8.45
N THR A 201 -11.82 -36.69 8.34
CA THR A 201 -12.61 -35.88 7.41
C THR A 201 -11.72 -34.74 6.89
N PRO A 202 -10.83 -35.01 5.90
CA PRO A 202 -10.06 -33.96 5.24
C PRO A 202 -10.98 -33.04 4.44
N ILE A 203 -10.57 -31.78 4.27
CA ILE A 203 -11.11 -30.84 3.31
C ILE A 203 -10.94 -31.43 1.90
N LYS A 204 -12.04 -31.50 1.15
CA LYS A 204 -12.11 -32.09 -0.19
C LYS A 204 -12.22 -31.05 -1.32
N THR A 205 -12.12 -29.77 -1.00
CA THR A 205 -12.22 -28.66 -1.96
C THR A 205 -11.21 -28.82 -3.08
N ASN A 206 -11.68 -29.02 -4.31
CA ASN A 206 -10.87 -29.06 -5.51
C ASN A 206 -10.71 -27.63 -6.02
N LEU A 207 -9.50 -27.06 -5.91
CA LEU A 207 -9.28 -25.65 -6.27
C LEU A 207 -9.50 -25.39 -7.76
N ARG A 208 -9.27 -26.40 -8.62
CA ARG A 208 -9.46 -26.27 -10.07
C ARG A 208 -10.94 -26.29 -10.45
N GLU A 209 -11.78 -27.02 -9.72
CA GLU A 209 -13.24 -26.97 -9.89
C GLU A 209 -13.79 -25.65 -9.34
N ALA A 210 -13.37 -25.21 -8.15
CA ALA A 210 -13.76 -23.89 -7.62
C ALA A 210 -13.36 -22.73 -8.55
N THR A 211 -12.18 -22.75 -9.17
CA THR A 211 -11.81 -21.75 -10.20
C THR A 211 -12.65 -21.86 -11.46
N LYS A 212 -12.99 -23.08 -11.92
CA LYS A 212 -13.89 -23.26 -13.07
C LYS A 212 -15.31 -22.79 -12.78
N GLU A 213 -15.84 -23.03 -11.60
CA GLU A 213 -17.15 -22.55 -11.16
C GLU A 213 -17.14 -21.03 -11.06
N ALA A 214 -16.10 -20.43 -10.47
CA ALA A 214 -15.93 -18.97 -10.44
C ALA A 214 -15.80 -18.35 -11.85
N TRP A 215 -15.10 -19.01 -12.78
CA TRP A 215 -15.05 -18.58 -14.19
C TRP A 215 -16.39 -18.74 -14.89
N ALA A 216 -17.07 -19.89 -14.74
CA ALA A 216 -18.40 -20.09 -15.34
C ALA A 216 -19.45 -19.11 -14.78
N ILE A 217 -19.34 -18.74 -13.49
CA ILE A 217 -20.15 -17.67 -12.90
C ILE A 217 -19.77 -16.31 -13.50
N ALA A 218 -18.48 -15.99 -13.66
CA ALA A 218 -18.04 -14.72 -14.27
C ALA A 218 -18.34 -14.60 -15.77
N GLU A 219 -18.39 -15.72 -16.51
CA GLU A 219 -18.72 -15.80 -17.94
C GLU A 219 -20.24 -15.83 -18.18
N ALA A 220 -21.01 -16.43 -17.27
CA ALA A 220 -22.48 -16.48 -17.35
C ALA A 220 -23.18 -15.31 -16.63
N ALA A 221 -22.47 -14.57 -15.77
CA ALA A 221 -22.99 -13.36 -15.15
C ALA A 221 -23.21 -12.28 -16.21
N THR A 222 -24.46 -12.11 -16.60
CA THR A 222 -24.91 -10.83 -17.13
C THR A 222 -24.77 -9.77 -16.05
N VAL A 223 -24.73 -8.48 -16.45
CA VAL A 223 -24.66 -7.36 -15.49
C VAL A 223 -25.87 -7.34 -14.54
N GLU A 224 -26.98 -7.98 -14.92
CA GLU A 224 -28.26 -7.99 -14.22
C GLU A 224 -28.30 -8.97 -13.03
N ASP A 225 -27.52 -10.06 -13.05
CA ASP A 225 -27.61 -11.16 -12.06
C ASP A 225 -26.75 -10.95 -10.80
N ALA A 226 -25.72 -10.10 -10.85
CA ALA A 226 -24.67 -10.07 -9.84
C ALA A 226 -25.05 -9.33 -8.53
N ILE A 227 -25.86 -8.27 -8.61
CA ILE A 227 -26.26 -7.44 -7.47
C ILE A 227 -27.69 -6.93 -7.68
N GLY A 228 -28.58 -7.15 -6.69
CA GLY A 228 -29.96 -6.66 -6.70
C GLY A 228 -30.12 -5.14 -6.47
N ILE A 229 -29.17 -4.33 -6.95
CA ILE A 229 -29.16 -2.87 -6.95
C ILE A 229 -28.52 -2.45 -8.28
N ASP A 230 -29.32 -1.85 -9.16
CA ASP A 230 -28.94 -1.44 -10.52
C ASP A 230 -27.71 -0.49 -10.52
N PRO A 231 -26.51 -0.95 -10.94
CA PRO A 231 -25.36 -0.10 -11.07
C PRO A 231 -25.46 0.63 -12.41
N LEU A 232 -25.94 1.88 -12.38
CA LEU A 232 -26.18 2.74 -13.56
C LEU A 232 -25.18 2.44 -14.69
N PRO A 233 -25.64 1.91 -15.85
CA PRO A 233 -24.75 1.29 -16.81
C PRO A 233 -23.75 2.30 -17.33
N ILE A 234 -22.46 2.03 -17.05
CA ILE A 234 -21.35 2.78 -17.63
C ILE A 234 -21.32 2.43 -19.12
N ARG A 235 -22.02 3.24 -19.91
CA ARG A 235 -21.94 3.24 -21.38
C ARG A 235 -20.57 3.76 -21.82
N THR A 236 -19.62 2.86 -21.80
CA THR A 236 -18.47 2.85 -22.69
C THR A 236 -18.79 1.85 -23.80
N ASP A 237 -19.24 2.34 -24.96
CA ASP A 237 -19.44 1.52 -26.18
C ASP A 237 -18.07 1.15 -26.83
N ASP A 238 -17.06 0.92 -25.97
CA ASP A 238 -15.63 0.90 -26.28
C ASP A 238 -15.19 -0.49 -26.71
N THR A 239 -15.69 -0.91 -27.88
CA THR A 239 -15.22 -2.14 -28.56
C THR A 239 -13.75 -2.06 -28.96
N ASP A 240 -13.07 -3.22 -28.98
CA ASP A 240 -11.71 -3.40 -29.50
C ASP A 240 -11.55 -2.81 -30.91
N THR A 241 -10.99 -1.61 -30.97
CA THR A 241 -10.77 -0.84 -32.20
C THR A 241 -9.28 -0.67 -32.45
N GLU A 242 -8.87 -1.02 -33.68
CA GLU A 242 -7.50 -0.84 -34.21
C GLU A 242 -6.35 -1.53 -33.44
N GLY A 243 -6.65 -2.47 -32.53
CA GLY A 243 -5.65 -3.36 -31.91
C GLY A 243 -4.85 -2.74 -30.76
N ILE A 244 -5.41 -1.74 -30.08
CA ILE A 244 -4.85 -1.13 -28.87
C ILE A 244 -5.44 -1.83 -27.63
N ASP A 245 -4.59 -2.49 -26.84
CA ASP A 245 -4.97 -3.05 -25.52
C ASP A 245 -5.32 -1.89 -24.56
N TYR A 246 -6.61 -1.61 -24.46
CA TYR A 246 -7.15 -0.51 -23.68
C TYR A 246 -7.22 -0.80 -22.18
N HIS A 247 -7.27 -2.08 -21.78
CA HIS A 247 -7.31 -2.49 -20.36
C HIS A 247 -6.07 -2.06 -19.57
N HIS A 248 -4.95 -1.86 -20.27
CA HIS A 248 -3.69 -1.41 -19.69
C HIS A 248 -3.40 0.09 -19.91
N LEU A 249 -4.34 0.86 -20.48
CA LEU A 249 -4.22 2.31 -20.63
C LEU A 249 -4.85 3.06 -19.44
N PRO A 250 -4.11 3.94 -18.75
CA PRO A 250 -4.69 4.83 -17.75
C PRO A 250 -5.80 5.71 -18.36
N LYS A 251 -6.94 5.81 -17.69
CA LYS A 251 -8.14 6.53 -18.15
C LYS A 251 -7.92 7.94 -18.73
N PRO A 252 -7.03 8.80 -18.19
CA PRO A 252 -6.74 10.10 -18.80
C PRO A 252 -6.08 10.01 -20.18
N VAL A 253 -5.36 8.92 -20.47
CA VAL A 253 -4.78 8.63 -21.79
C VAL A 253 -5.85 8.05 -22.71
N TRP A 254 -6.67 7.11 -22.23
CA TRP A 254 -7.78 6.52 -22.99
C TRP A 254 -8.72 7.59 -23.56
N ILE A 255 -9.23 8.48 -22.70
CA ILE A 255 -10.18 9.53 -23.09
C ILE A 255 -9.64 10.42 -24.23
N ILE A 256 -8.33 10.66 -24.28
CA ILE A 256 -7.70 11.48 -25.33
C ILE A 256 -7.54 10.70 -26.64
N ILE A 257 -7.23 9.40 -26.57
CA ILE A 257 -7.16 8.52 -27.75
C ILE A 257 -8.57 8.36 -28.35
N GLN A 258 -9.55 8.02 -27.51
CA GLN A 258 -10.98 7.89 -27.86
C GLN A 258 -11.52 9.18 -28.52
N GLU A 259 -11.30 10.35 -27.92
CA GLU A 259 -11.71 11.64 -28.49
C GLU A 259 -10.95 12.02 -29.77
N GLY A 260 -9.71 11.57 -29.91
CA GLY A 260 -8.92 11.74 -31.14
C GLY A 260 -9.43 10.85 -32.29
N MET A 261 -9.74 9.58 -32.01
CA MET A 261 -10.37 8.65 -32.96
C MET A 261 -11.73 9.21 -33.42
N ARG A 262 -12.52 9.73 -32.48
CA ARG A 262 -13.78 10.46 -32.72
C ARG A 262 -13.61 11.79 -33.49
N ARG A 263 -12.35 12.19 -33.78
CA ARG A 263 -11.95 13.34 -34.63
C ARG A 263 -11.09 12.91 -35.84
N GLY A 264 -11.07 11.62 -36.18
CA GLY A 264 -10.41 11.07 -37.36
C GLY A 264 -8.90 10.88 -37.25
N PHE A 265 -8.32 10.88 -36.04
CA PHE A 265 -6.93 10.49 -35.83
C PHE A 265 -6.83 8.96 -35.67
N ARG A 266 -5.93 8.33 -36.42
CA ARG A 266 -5.44 6.98 -36.11
C ARG A 266 -4.33 7.09 -35.06
N PHE A 267 -4.25 6.12 -34.16
CA PHE A 267 -3.22 6.09 -33.11
C PHE A 267 -2.38 4.83 -33.17
N GLN A 268 -1.13 4.94 -32.76
CA GLN A 268 -0.25 3.79 -32.53
C GLN A 268 0.41 3.88 -31.16
N VAL A 269 0.39 2.78 -30.40
CA VAL A 269 1.19 2.65 -29.19
C VAL A 269 2.64 2.36 -29.58
N ILE A 270 3.55 3.26 -29.23
CA ILE A 270 4.99 3.13 -29.51
C ILE A 270 5.70 2.47 -28.31
N ASP A 271 5.37 2.91 -27.10
CA ASP A 271 5.80 2.28 -25.85
C ASP A 271 4.74 2.52 -24.76
N LEU A 272 4.04 1.47 -24.35
CA LEU A 272 2.99 1.54 -23.32
C LEU A 272 3.55 1.88 -21.92
N ARG A 273 4.77 1.41 -21.61
CA ARG A 273 5.43 1.60 -20.30
C ARG A 273 5.93 3.02 -20.14
N GLU A 274 6.58 3.55 -21.17
CA GLU A 274 7.03 4.95 -21.23
C GLU A 274 5.88 5.92 -21.58
N LYS A 275 4.71 5.38 -21.94
CA LYS A 275 3.49 6.10 -22.35
C LYS A 275 3.74 6.99 -23.58
N ILE A 276 4.36 6.42 -24.60
CA ILE A 276 4.69 7.08 -25.86
C ILE A 276 3.73 6.58 -26.95
N PHE A 277 3.09 7.51 -27.63
CA PHE A 277 2.07 7.26 -28.64
C PHE A 277 2.31 8.12 -29.86
N GLU A 278 1.96 7.61 -31.04
CA GLU A 278 1.83 8.39 -32.27
C GLU A 278 0.35 8.64 -32.58
N ALA A 279 0.06 9.81 -33.13
CA ALA A 279 -1.26 10.18 -33.66
C ALA A 279 -1.10 10.70 -35.10
N GLU A 280 -1.82 10.12 -36.06
CA GLU A 280 -1.78 10.49 -37.47
C GLU A 280 -3.16 10.86 -37.99
N ARG A 281 -3.25 11.97 -38.73
CA ARG A 281 -4.43 12.31 -39.54
C ARG A 281 -4.00 12.94 -40.87
N GLU A 282 -4.67 12.56 -41.96
CA GLU A 282 -4.42 13.10 -43.30
C GLU A 282 -2.93 13.03 -43.73
N GLY A 283 -2.21 11.97 -43.34
CA GLY A 283 -0.78 11.80 -43.66
C GLY A 283 0.15 12.70 -42.83
N LYS A 284 -0.32 13.29 -41.73
CA LYS A 284 0.47 14.12 -40.80
C LYS A 284 0.45 13.48 -39.42
N GLY A 285 1.58 12.90 -39.02
CA GLY A 285 1.81 12.29 -37.72
C GLY A 285 2.47 13.23 -36.70
N PHE A 286 2.26 12.96 -35.42
CA PHE A 286 3.13 13.45 -34.34
C PHE A 286 3.22 12.43 -33.19
N ILE A 287 4.40 12.33 -32.58
CA ILE A 287 4.65 11.51 -31.39
C ILE A 287 4.50 12.37 -30.13
N TYR A 288 3.85 11.84 -29.10
CA TYR A 288 3.69 12.49 -27.80
C TYR A 288 3.89 11.51 -26.63
N ARG A 289 4.21 12.05 -25.44
CA ARG A 289 4.35 11.28 -24.20
C ARG A 289 3.25 11.64 -23.22
N THR A 290 2.42 10.64 -22.86
CA THR A 290 1.23 10.69 -22.01
C THR A 290 0.10 11.60 -22.52
N TYR A 291 0.38 12.85 -22.88
CA TYR A 291 -0.61 13.82 -23.36
C TYR A 291 -0.11 14.57 -24.60
N PRO A 292 -0.94 14.78 -25.64
CA PRO A 292 -0.64 15.71 -26.73
C PRO A 292 -0.40 17.11 -26.19
N GLY A 293 0.64 17.79 -26.69
CA GLY A 293 1.02 19.14 -26.25
C GLY A 293 2.34 19.21 -25.48
N ASN A 294 2.84 18.10 -24.93
CA ASN A 294 4.24 17.94 -24.50
C ASN A 294 5.17 17.71 -25.72
N LEU A 295 5.12 18.61 -26.70
CA LEU A 295 6.00 18.59 -27.86
C LEU A 295 7.40 19.09 -27.44
N TYR A 296 8.38 18.19 -27.40
CA TYR A 296 9.78 18.50 -27.05
C TYR A 296 10.46 19.37 -28.12
N ARG A 297 10.19 20.68 -28.12
CA ARG A 297 11.05 21.68 -28.77
C ARG A 297 12.28 21.89 -27.88
N MET A 298 13.35 21.15 -28.17
CA MET A 298 14.46 20.86 -27.25
C MET A 298 15.23 22.07 -26.66
N ASN A 299 15.06 23.29 -27.20
CA ASN A 299 15.99 24.40 -27.00
C ASN A 299 15.43 25.66 -26.33
N SER A 300 14.11 25.84 -26.16
CA SER A 300 13.55 27.09 -25.58
C SER A 300 13.22 27.00 -24.09
N ASP A 301 12.58 25.90 -23.66
CA ASP A 301 11.83 25.92 -22.40
C ASP A 301 12.59 25.30 -21.21
N GLN A 302 13.92 25.19 -21.30
CA GLN A 302 14.74 24.54 -20.25
C GLN A 302 14.70 25.28 -18.91
N GLU A 303 14.68 26.63 -18.92
CA GLU A 303 14.63 27.44 -17.68
C GLU A 303 13.43 27.10 -16.79
N TYR A 304 12.24 26.95 -17.39
CA TYR A 304 11.01 26.75 -16.61
C TYR A 304 11.13 25.52 -15.70
N ASN A 305 11.76 24.44 -16.15
CA ASN A 305 11.82 23.18 -15.40
C ASN A 305 13.06 23.02 -14.49
N GLN A 306 13.88 24.04 -14.29
CA GLN A 306 15.07 23.97 -13.44
C GLN A 306 14.75 23.77 -11.95
N SER A 307 13.89 24.61 -11.35
CA SER A 307 13.49 24.46 -9.94
C SER A 307 12.17 25.15 -9.60
N LYS A 308 11.62 24.88 -8.39
CA LYS A 308 10.41 25.57 -7.90
C LYS A 308 10.68 27.06 -7.67
N SER A 309 11.88 27.44 -7.25
CA SER A 309 12.30 28.84 -7.11
C SER A 309 12.22 29.58 -8.44
N ARG A 310 12.80 29.03 -9.51
CA ARG A 310 12.74 29.69 -10.85
C ARG A 310 11.32 29.83 -11.37
N LYS A 311 10.44 28.85 -11.13
CA LYS A 311 9.01 28.95 -11.47
C LYS A 311 8.32 30.09 -10.73
N LEU A 312 8.64 30.28 -9.44
CA LEU A 312 8.08 31.34 -8.61
C LEU A 312 8.48 32.74 -9.07
N GLU A 313 9.77 32.94 -9.39
CA GLU A 313 10.31 34.20 -9.95
C GLU A 313 9.60 34.61 -11.25
N LEU A 314 9.42 33.66 -12.18
CA LEU A 314 8.74 33.92 -13.45
C LEU A 314 7.26 34.31 -13.25
N MET A 315 6.60 33.71 -12.26
CA MET A 315 5.22 34.05 -11.90
C MET A 315 5.13 35.47 -11.32
N GLU A 316 6.02 35.82 -10.39
CA GLU A 316 6.11 37.17 -9.80
C GLU A 316 6.41 38.24 -10.87
N GLN A 317 7.41 38.01 -11.73
CA GLN A 317 7.77 38.90 -12.85
C GLN A 317 6.61 39.09 -13.86
N SER A 318 5.73 38.10 -13.96
CA SER A 318 4.52 38.18 -14.80
C SER A 318 3.38 38.99 -14.15
N GLY A 319 3.51 39.36 -12.88
CA GLY A 319 2.47 40.01 -12.08
C GLY A 319 1.45 39.05 -11.48
N LEU A 320 1.80 37.79 -11.26
CA LEU A 320 0.98 36.86 -10.47
C LEU A 320 1.29 37.02 -8.98
N THR A 321 0.26 36.97 -8.14
CA THR A 321 0.42 36.88 -6.69
C THR A 321 1.02 35.53 -6.32
N VAL A 322 2.17 35.55 -5.63
CA VAL A 322 2.89 34.35 -5.18
C VAL A 322 3.13 34.38 -3.66
N PRO A 323 3.34 33.21 -3.01
CA PRO A 323 3.88 33.16 -1.65
C PRO A 323 5.22 33.91 -1.54
N LEU A 324 5.41 34.64 -0.43
CA LEU A 324 6.67 35.31 -0.13
C LEU A 324 7.78 34.25 0.07
N SER A 325 8.75 34.23 -0.85
CA SER A 325 9.93 33.36 -0.77
C SER A 325 10.98 33.98 0.14
N TYR A 326 11.35 33.27 1.20
CA TYR A 326 12.46 33.66 2.09
C TYR A 326 13.83 33.22 1.58
N GLY A 327 13.86 32.39 0.53
CA GLY A 327 15.08 31.90 -0.11
C GLY A 327 15.11 30.39 -0.24
N THR A 328 16.27 29.89 -0.63
CA THR A 328 16.59 28.47 -0.78
C THR A 328 17.97 28.22 -0.17
N PHE A 329 18.03 27.32 0.80
CA PHE A 329 19.17 27.11 1.70
C PHE A 329 19.72 25.70 1.56
N LYS A 330 21.01 25.50 1.83
CA LYS A 330 21.65 24.17 1.69
C LYS A 330 21.62 23.38 3.01
N THR A 331 21.77 24.07 4.13
CA THR A 331 21.82 23.51 5.47
C THR A 331 20.93 24.30 6.42
N LEU A 332 20.62 23.71 7.58
CA LEU A 332 19.95 24.39 8.69
C LEU A 332 20.68 25.66 9.14
N ALA A 333 22.02 25.67 9.04
CA ALA A 333 22.87 26.77 9.48
C ALA A 333 22.83 28.00 8.54
N ASP A 334 22.43 27.84 7.28
CA ASP A 334 22.32 28.94 6.32
C ASP A 334 21.04 29.79 6.51
N ILE A 335 20.09 29.32 7.33
CA ILE A 335 18.76 29.92 7.48
C ILE A 335 18.82 31.16 8.40
N PRO A 336 18.43 32.36 7.93
CA PRO A 336 18.47 33.60 8.72
C PRO A 336 17.24 33.69 9.63
N PHE A 337 17.17 32.88 10.69
CA PHE A 337 15.99 32.73 11.55
C PHE A 337 15.39 34.05 12.06
N ASP A 338 16.22 35.07 12.33
CA ASP A 338 15.79 36.35 12.90
C ASP A 338 15.02 37.26 11.91
N SER A 339 15.05 36.97 10.60
CA SER A 339 14.32 37.76 9.57
C SER A 339 13.00 37.14 9.13
N LEU A 340 12.69 35.93 9.62
CA LEU A 340 11.54 35.14 9.19
C LEU A 340 10.23 35.61 9.85
N LYS A 341 9.13 35.57 9.10
CA LYS A 341 7.77 35.77 9.65
C LYS A 341 6.95 34.51 9.47
N PHE A 342 6.52 33.93 10.58
CA PHE A 342 5.65 32.76 10.64
C PHE A 342 4.17 33.14 10.39
N PRO A 343 3.33 32.25 9.85
CA PRO A 343 3.60 30.84 9.55
C PRO A 343 4.35 30.59 8.23
N LEU A 344 5.12 29.50 8.18
CA LEU A 344 5.98 29.13 7.05
C LEU A 344 5.66 27.75 6.46
N VAL A 345 6.18 27.54 5.26
CA VAL A 345 6.33 26.24 4.58
C VAL A 345 7.82 25.98 4.35
N ALA A 346 8.28 24.78 4.70
CA ALA A 346 9.59 24.26 4.31
C ALA A 346 9.41 23.07 3.36
N LYS A 347 10.12 23.07 2.23
CA LYS A 347 9.98 22.03 1.19
C LYS A 347 11.26 21.88 0.35
N PRO A 348 11.45 20.77 -0.36
CA PRO A 348 12.53 20.64 -1.35
C PRO A 348 12.31 21.60 -2.53
N ASP A 349 13.36 22.26 -3.05
CA ASP A 349 13.28 23.10 -4.26
C ASP A 349 13.07 22.28 -5.56
N ALA A 350 13.45 21.00 -5.55
CA ALA A 350 13.18 20.00 -6.60
C ALA A 350 12.12 18.96 -6.16
N GLY A 351 11.80 17.97 -6.98
CA GLY A 351 10.94 16.83 -6.57
C GLY A 351 9.44 17.10 -6.44
N SER A 352 8.67 16.02 -6.27
CA SER A 352 7.20 15.95 -6.47
C SER A 352 6.45 15.20 -5.34
N LEU A 353 5.16 14.92 -5.54
CA LEU A 353 4.29 14.09 -4.67
C LEU A 353 4.23 14.50 -3.19
N SER A 354 4.47 15.78 -2.88
CA SER A 354 4.44 16.34 -1.51
C SER A 354 5.39 15.66 -0.50
N ARG A 355 6.42 14.93 -0.98
CA ARG A 355 7.52 14.41 -0.16
C ARG A 355 8.26 15.58 0.50
N ASN A 356 8.58 15.40 1.79
CA ASN A 356 9.29 16.37 2.64
C ASN A 356 8.68 17.80 2.64
N VAL A 357 7.41 17.96 2.25
CA VAL A 357 6.69 19.22 2.37
C VAL A 357 6.12 19.35 3.79
N PHE A 358 6.61 20.33 4.53
CA PHE A 358 6.17 20.69 5.87
C PHE A 358 5.45 22.05 5.81
N THR A 359 4.14 22.06 6.06
CA THR A 359 3.27 23.23 5.97
C THR A 359 2.84 23.73 7.35
N ASN A 360 2.46 25.00 7.43
CA ASN A 360 1.94 25.64 8.64
C ASN A 360 2.89 25.53 9.85
N LEU A 361 4.19 25.71 9.60
CA LEU A 361 5.19 25.84 10.64
C LEU A 361 4.94 27.14 11.39
N GLN A 362 4.77 27.08 12.71
CA GLN A 362 4.42 28.21 13.58
C GLN A 362 5.61 28.75 14.37
N THR A 363 6.66 27.95 14.56
CA THR A 363 7.83 28.31 15.37
C THR A 363 9.16 27.96 14.72
N VAL A 364 10.22 28.61 15.19
CA VAL A 364 11.61 28.33 14.83
C VAL A 364 11.99 26.86 15.12
N GLU A 365 11.45 26.27 16.18
CA GLU A 365 11.73 24.89 16.60
C GLU A 365 11.11 23.87 15.63
N GLN A 366 9.89 24.14 15.16
CA GLN A 366 9.24 23.34 14.12
C GLN A 366 9.97 23.48 12.78
N LEU A 367 10.42 24.70 12.44
CA LEU A 367 11.23 24.93 11.24
C LEU A 367 12.57 24.19 11.32
N LYS A 368 13.25 24.20 12.47
CA LYS A 368 14.50 23.44 12.68
C LYS A 368 14.29 21.94 12.45
N GLN A 369 13.22 21.36 12.99
CA GLN A 369 12.87 19.96 12.77
C GLN A 369 12.60 19.63 11.30
N ALA A 370 11.83 20.48 10.60
CA ALA A 370 11.53 20.30 9.18
C ALA A 370 12.78 20.42 8.29
N ALA A 371 13.62 21.44 8.53
CA ALA A 371 14.84 21.69 7.79
C ALA A 371 15.90 20.59 8.01
N SER A 372 16.04 20.04 9.23
CA SER A 372 16.96 18.91 9.46
C SER A 372 16.55 17.62 8.73
N VAL A 373 15.26 17.40 8.45
CA VAL A 373 14.82 16.25 7.63
C VAL A 373 15.15 16.49 6.15
N LEU A 374 14.96 17.71 5.66
CA LEU A 374 15.32 18.09 4.29
C LEU A 374 16.84 17.99 4.04
N GLU A 375 17.65 18.53 4.96
CA GLU A 375 19.11 18.45 4.92
C GLU A 375 19.62 16.99 4.96
N ALA A 376 18.99 16.13 5.75
CA ALA A 376 19.35 14.71 5.84
C ALA A 376 19.01 13.90 4.58
N ASP A 377 17.94 14.27 3.86
CA ASP A 377 17.61 13.70 2.53
C ASP A 377 18.47 14.32 1.40
N GLY A 378 19.26 15.37 1.69
CA GLY A 378 20.08 16.09 0.72
C GLY A 378 19.32 17.13 -0.12
N ASP A 379 18.09 17.46 0.27
CA ASP A 379 17.22 18.42 -0.42
C ASP A 379 17.68 19.87 -0.16
N LEU A 380 17.64 20.73 -1.19
CA LEU A 380 17.71 22.19 -0.98
C LEU A 380 16.42 22.68 -0.30
N ILE A 381 16.59 23.31 0.87
CA ILE A 381 15.52 23.78 1.74
C ILE A 381 14.95 25.09 1.18
N LYS A 382 13.83 25.03 0.45
CA LYS A 382 13.07 26.23 0.08
C LYS A 382 12.11 26.65 1.19
N LEU A 383 12.15 27.93 1.57
CA LEU A 383 11.26 28.53 2.56
C LEU A 383 10.30 29.54 1.92
N GLU A 384 9.01 29.42 2.24
CA GLU A 384 7.92 30.29 1.76
C GLU A 384 6.94 30.64 2.89
N SER A 385 6.21 31.75 2.77
CA SER A 385 5.06 32.06 3.63
C SER A 385 3.95 31.02 3.46
N HIS A 386 3.34 30.57 4.56
CA HIS A 386 2.17 29.70 4.49
C HIS A 386 0.91 30.49 4.08
N ILE A 387 0.27 30.06 2.99
CA ILE A 387 -1.02 30.58 2.52
C ILE A 387 -2.15 29.66 3.03
N TYR A 388 -3.20 30.28 3.58
CA TYR A 388 -4.43 29.60 3.99
C TYR A 388 -5.50 29.70 2.89
N GLY A 389 -6.31 28.66 2.73
CA GLY A 389 -7.42 28.64 1.79
C GLY A 389 -7.74 27.23 1.28
N HIS A 390 -8.76 27.17 0.43
CA HIS A 390 -9.07 26.01 -0.40
C HIS A 390 -7.99 25.82 -1.47
N ASN A 391 -7.81 24.58 -1.94
CA ASN A 391 -6.72 24.22 -2.84
C ASN A 391 -7.28 23.82 -4.21
N TYR A 392 -6.90 24.54 -5.25
CA TYR A 392 -7.46 24.37 -6.59
C TYR A 392 -6.39 24.00 -7.62
N ARG A 393 -6.83 23.31 -8.67
CA ARG A 393 -6.02 22.93 -9.84
C ARG A 393 -6.66 23.51 -11.09
N ILE A 394 -6.11 24.61 -11.58
CA ILE A 394 -6.49 25.24 -12.84
C ILE A 394 -5.77 24.52 -13.98
N LEU A 395 -6.48 24.18 -15.06
CA LEU A 395 -5.91 23.60 -16.29
C LEU A 395 -6.04 24.57 -17.47
N MET A 396 -4.92 24.78 -18.16
CA MET A 396 -4.85 25.48 -19.44
C MET A 396 -4.46 24.51 -20.55
N ILE A 397 -5.19 24.56 -21.66
CA ILE A 397 -4.88 23.83 -22.91
C ILE A 397 -4.80 24.86 -24.04
N ASN A 398 -3.74 24.82 -24.85
CA ASN A 398 -3.49 25.75 -25.95
C ASN A 398 -3.61 27.24 -25.54
N HIS A 399 -3.10 27.59 -24.36
CA HIS A 399 -3.21 28.93 -23.74
C HIS A 399 -4.65 29.45 -23.54
N GLN A 400 -5.63 28.53 -23.52
CA GLN A 400 -7.03 28.77 -23.18
C GLN A 400 -7.36 28.03 -21.87
N TYR A 401 -8.34 28.55 -21.13
CA TYR A 401 -8.82 27.90 -19.90
C TYR A 401 -9.65 26.67 -20.27
N ALA A 402 -9.35 25.53 -19.62
CA ALA A 402 -9.96 24.24 -19.92
C ALA A 402 -10.73 23.63 -18.73
N GLY A 403 -10.56 24.17 -17.52
CA GLY A 403 -11.28 23.73 -16.32
C GLY A 403 -10.52 24.02 -15.03
N CYS A 404 -11.22 23.92 -13.90
CA CYS A 404 -10.64 24.00 -12.56
C CYS A 404 -11.28 22.96 -11.64
N VAL A 405 -10.49 22.32 -10.77
CA VAL A 405 -11.02 21.45 -9.71
C VAL A 405 -10.50 21.87 -8.33
N GLU A 406 -11.38 21.94 -7.34
CA GLU A 406 -10.95 21.92 -5.93
C GLU A 406 -10.45 20.51 -5.57
N ARG A 407 -9.37 20.45 -4.81
CA ARG A 407 -8.77 19.21 -4.31
C ARG A 407 -8.90 19.16 -2.80
N ARG A 408 -9.81 18.32 -2.29
CA ARG A 408 -10.07 18.19 -0.85
C ARG A 408 -9.32 16.98 -0.28
N PRO A 409 -8.73 17.03 0.93
CA PRO A 409 -8.16 15.84 1.55
C PRO A 409 -9.22 14.74 1.71
N ALA A 410 -8.81 13.47 1.69
CA ALA A 410 -9.71 12.34 1.85
C ALA A 410 -10.58 12.51 3.11
N ASN A 411 -11.90 12.38 2.98
CA ASN A 411 -12.86 12.73 4.02
C ASN A 411 -14.15 11.91 3.92
N VAL A 412 -14.93 11.91 4.99
CA VAL A 412 -16.34 11.52 5.02
C VAL A 412 -17.19 12.68 5.54
N ILE A 413 -18.41 12.80 5.04
CA ILE A 413 -19.39 13.80 5.47
C ILE A 413 -20.49 13.08 6.25
N GLY A 414 -20.82 13.57 7.44
CA GLY A 414 -21.84 12.98 8.29
C GLY A 414 -23.25 13.24 7.77
N ASP A 415 -24.14 12.27 7.97
CA ASP A 415 -25.57 12.36 7.67
C ASP A 415 -26.46 12.25 8.93
N GLY A 416 -25.83 12.16 10.12
CA GLY A 416 -26.51 11.95 11.39
C GLY A 416 -27.09 10.54 11.60
N LYS A 417 -26.77 9.56 10.74
CA LYS A 417 -27.32 8.20 10.79
C LYS A 417 -26.23 7.13 10.75
N HIS A 418 -25.26 7.28 9.86
CA HIS A 418 -24.20 6.30 9.62
C HIS A 418 -22.96 6.58 10.46
N THR A 419 -22.27 5.51 10.86
CA THR A 419 -20.98 5.63 11.55
C THR A 419 -19.87 6.05 10.59
N ILE A 420 -18.75 6.59 11.11
CA ILE A 420 -17.56 6.93 10.30
C ILE A 420 -17.09 5.73 9.46
N LEU A 421 -17.17 4.50 9.97
CA LEU A 421 -16.86 3.28 9.21
C LEU A 421 -17.86 3.00 8.09
N GLN A 422 -19.17 3.18 8.33
CA GLN A 422 -20.20 3.00 7.31
C GLN A 422 -20.07 4.07 6.21
N LEU A 423 -19.86 5.34 6.58
CA LEU A 423 -19.62 6.43 5.65
C LEU A 423 -18.34 6.19 4.82
N PHE A 424 -17.27 5.65 5.41
CA PHE A 424 -16.06 5.25 4.69
C PHE A 424 -16.35 4.18 3.62
N HIS A 425 -17.14 3.16 3.96
CA HIS A 425 -17.53 2.12 2.99
C HIS A 425 -18.47 2.65 1.91
N LEU A 426 -19.46 3.47 2.26
CA LEU A 426 -20.38 4.11 1.30
C LEU A 426 -19.62 5.03 0.33
N ARG A 427 -18.69 5.86 0.83
CA ARG A 427 -17.85 6.69 -0.05
C ARG A 427 -16.93 5.85 -0.95
N ASN A 428 -16.45 4.70 -0.50
CA ASN A 428 -15.69 3.77 -1.34
C ASN A 428 -16.53 3.02 -2.41
N GLN A 429 -17.86 3.19 -2.40
CA GLN A 429 -18.78 2.73 -3.44
C GLN A 429 -19.17 3.86 -4.42
N GLU A 430 -18.62 5.07 -4.28
CA GLU A 430 -18.88 6.19 -5.19
C GLU A 430 -18.42 5.88 -6.63
N PRO A 431 -19.28 6.12 -7.66
CA PRO A 431 -18.92 5.90 -9.05
C PRO A 431 -17.61 6.57 -9.45
N GLY A 432 -16.71 5.79 -10.04
CA GLY A 432 -15.38 6.26 -10.45
C GLY A 432 -14.29 6.17 -9.39
N ARG A 433 -14.59 5.72 -8.15
CA ARG A 433 -13.55 5.21 -7.23
C ARG A 433 -13.14 3.78 -7.58
N GLY A 434 -11.84 3.56 -7.73
CA GLY A 434 -11.23 2.24 -7.83
C GLY A 434 -10.01 2.11 -6.91
N ASP A 435 -9.43 0.92 -6.81
CA ASP A 435 -8.12 0.74 -6.18
C ASP A 435 -7.02 1.53 -6.93
N ARG A 436 -5.92 1.81 -6.25
CA ARG A 436 -4.77 2.56 -6.78
C ARG A 436 -4.10 1.89 -8.00
N TYR A 437 -4.30 0.59 -8.20
CA TYR A 437 -3.73 -0.18 -9.31
C TYR A 437 -4.70 -0.34 -10.51
N GLU A 438 -5.95 0.14 -10.39
CA GLU A 438 -6.94 0.09 -11.49
C GLU A 438 -6.73 1.25 -12.49
N TYR A 439 -6.43 0.91 -13.74
CA TYR A 439 -6.23 1.87 -14.83
C TYR A 439 -7.48 2.70 -15.18
N HIS A 440 -8.68 2.19 -14.87
CA HIS A 440 -9.97 2.80 -15.23
C HIS A 440 -10.65 3.59 -14.09
N SER A 441 -9.95 3.77 -12.97
CA SER A 441 -10.40 4.66 -11.88
C SER A 441 -10.34 6.14 -12.31
N THR A 442 -11.31 6.95 -11.86
CA THR A 442 -11.30 8.42 -12.05
C THR A 442 -10.68 9.11 -10.83
N ILE A 443 -10.98 8.58 -9.65
CA ILE A 443 -10.42 8.91 -8.33
C ILE A 443 -10.13 7.59 -7.61
N HIS A 444 -9.37 7.62 -6.52
CA HIS A 444 -9.05 6.38 -5.78
C HIS A 444 -9.97 6.19 -4.56
N GLN A 445 -10.06 4.95 -4.10
CA GLN A 445 -10.68 4.62 -2.80
C GLN A 445 -9.96 5.34 -1.64
N LEU A 446 -10.74 5.71 -0.62
CA LEU A 446 -10.29 6.21 0.66
C LEU A 446 -9.44 5.16 1.37
N VAL A 447 -8.31 5.58 1.94
CA VAL A 447 -7.39 4.71 2.70
C VAL A 447 -7.42 5.07 4.18
N PHE A 448 -7.65 4.07 5.04
CA PHE A 448 -7.68 4.23 6.49
C PHE A 448 -6.37 3.77 7.15
N ASP A 449 -5.49 4.71 7.51
CA ASP A 449 -4.11 4.43 7.90
C ASP A 449 -3.72 4.97 9.30
N ARG A 450 -2.42 5.15 9.55
CA ARG A 450 -1.89 5.76 10.80
C ARG A 450 -2.26 7.23 10.96
N THR A 451 -2.39 7.98 9.87
CA THR A 451 -2.89 9.37 9.86
C THR A 451 -4.36 9.38 10.23
N SER A 452 -5.18 8.54 9.57
CA SER A 452 -6.63 8.45 9.84
C SER A 452 -6.90 8.08 11.31
N ARG A 453 -6.17 7.09 11.85
CA ARG A 453 -6.25 6.71 13.28
C ARG A 453 -5.87 7.84 14.24
N ARG A 454 -4.82 8.62 13.90
CA ARG A 454 -4.40 9.78 14.70
C ARG A 454 -5.42 10.91 14.66
N LEU A 455 -6.01 11.20 13.50
CA LEU A 455 -7.05 12.21 13.35
C LEU A 455 -8.32 11.83 14.11
N LEU A 456 -8.74 10.56 14.03
CA LEU A 456 -9.89 10.03 14.76
C LEU A 456 -9.71 10.20 16.28
N HIS A 457 -8.56 9.79 16.81
CA HIS A 457 -8.21 10.00 18.23
C HIS A 457 -8.10 11.49 18.59
N LYS A 458 -7.57 12.34 17.70
CA LYS A 458 -7.47 13.80 17.95
C LYS A 458 -8.84 14.48 18.03
N ALA A 459 -9.81 14.00 17.25
CA ALA A 459 -11.20 14.46 17.30
C ALA A 459 -12.01 13.89 18.48
N GLY A 460 -11.49 12.87 19.17
CA GLY A 460 -12.22 12.15 20.23
C GLY A 460 -13.25 11.15 19.69
N TYR A 461 -13.15 10.77 18.41
CA TYR A 461 -14.09 9.86 17.74
C TYR A 461 -13.60 8.42 17.71
N THR A 462 -14.51 7.53 17.31
CA THR A 462 -14.28 6.10 17.05
C THR A 462 -14.88 5.71 15.69
N LEU A 463 -14.63 4.49 15.21
CA LEU A 463 -15.17 4.02 13.93
C LEU A 463 -16.71 3.81 13.98
N GLU A 464 -17.23 3.63 15.19
CA GLU A 464 -18.63 3.45 15.57
C GLU A 464 -19.33 4.79 15.84
N THR A 465 -18.60 5.92 15.83
CA THR A 465 -19.18 7.25 16.01
C THR A 465 -20.05 7.61 14.82
N VAL A 466 -21.33 7.91 15.07
CA VAL A 466 -22.24 8.51 14.07
C VAL A 466 -21.88 9.99 13.92
N LEU A 467 -21.47 10.38 12.72
CA LEU A 467 -20.98 11.74 12.45
C LEU A 467 -22.17 12.69 12.22
N PRO A 468 -22.23 13.87 12.88
CA PRO A 468 -23.35 14.80 12.75
C PRO A 468 -23.62 15.24 11.31
N ALA A 469 -24.89 15.50 10.99
CA ALA A 469 -25.31 15.84 9.63
C ALA A 469 -24.62 17.13 9.13
N GLY A 470 -23.88 17.01 8.03
CA GLY A 470 -23.09 18.09 7.41
C GLY A 470 -21.69 18.28 7.99
N GLU A 471 -21.29 17.55 9.04
CA GLU A 471 -19.92 17.64 9.58
C GLU A 471 -18.93 16.85 8.70
N ILE A 472 -17.76 17.42 8.41
CA ILE A 472 -16.73 16.79 7.56
C ILE A 472 -15.60 16.25 8.43
N PHE A 473 -15.45 14.93 8.48
CA PHE A 473 -14.31 14.28 9.13
C PHE A 473 -13.23 13.92 8.10
N TYR A 474 -12.09 14.60 8.18
CA TYR A 474 -10.94 14.32 7.33
C TYR A 474 -10.17 13.08 7.79
N LEU A 475 -9.96 12.13 6.88
CA LEU A 475 -9.17 10.91 7.05
C LEU A 475 -7.68 11.14 6.84
N GLN A 476 -7.30 12.27 6.21
CA GLN A 476 -5.93 12.64 5.85
C GLN A 476 -5.70 14.14 6.03
N GLU A 477 -4.52 14.55 6.49
CA GLU A 477 -4.13 15.98 6.58
C GLU A 477 -3.61 16.53 5.24
N LYS A 478 -3.13 15.67 4.34
CA LYS A 478 -2.57 16.04 3.04
C LYS A 478 -3.51 15.65 1.91
N ILE A 479 -3.66 16.54 0.95
CA ILE A 479 -4.28 16.25 -0.35
C ILE A 479 -3.35 15.28 -1.09
N THR A 480 -3.80 14.05 -1.32
CA THR A 480 -3.04 13.03 -2.04
C THR A 480 -4.02 12.08 -2.73
N ALA A 481 -3.90 11.95 -4.06
CA ALA A 481 -4.84 11.17 -4.85
C ALA A 481 -4.94 9.71 -4.37
N PHE A 482 -3.80 9.05 -4.17
CA PHE A 482 -3.70 7.64 -3.77
C PHE A 482 -4.22 7.31 -2.35
N THR A 483 -4.65 8.31 -1.57
CA THR A 483 -5.36 8.10 -0.28
C THR A 483 -6.86 8.40 -0.36
N GLY A 484 -7.37 8.68 -1.56
CA GLY A 484 -8.77 8.94 -1.86
C GLY A 484 -9.20 10.41 -1.76
N ALA A 485 -8.27 11.36 -1.92
CA ALA A 485 -8.60 12.79 -2.01
C ALA A 485 -9.64 13.07 -3.11
N ASP A 486 -10.58 13.98 -2.83
CA ASP A 486 -11.63 14.34 -3.77
C ASP A 486 -11.13 15.36 -4.80
N LEU A 487 -11.68 15.27 -6.01
CA LEU A 487 -11.59 16.27 -7.06
C LEU A 487 -13.01 16.77 -7.34
N VAL A 488 -13.31 18.01 -6.99
CA VAL A 488 -14.63 18.64 -7.17
C VAL A 488 -14.51 19.66 -8.29
N ASP A 489 -15.42 19.62 -9.27
CA ASP A 489 -15.40 20.59 -10.37
C ASP A 489 -15.79 21.99 -9.87
N SER A 490 -14.93 22.97 -10.17
CA SER A 490 -15.06 24.40 -9.88
C SER A 490 -14.83 25.22 -11.16
N THR A 491 -15.10 24.65 -12.33
CA THR A 491 -14.77 25.25 -13.62
C THR A 491 -15.48 26.58 -13.87
N ASP A 492 -16.77 26.66 -13.54
CA ASP A 492 -17.59 27.88 -13.68
C ASP A 492 -17.46 28.85 -12.50
N GLU A 493 -16.77 28.45 -11.42
CA GLU A 493 -16.58 29.25 -10.20
C GLU A 493 -15.34 30.17 -10.26
N LEU A 494 -14.42 29.92 -11.19
CA LEU A 494 -13.13 30.61 -11.26
C LEU A 494 -13.24 32.04 -11.77
N HIS A 495 -12.87 33.01 -10.91
CA HIS A 495 -12.98 34.43 -11.23
C HIS A 495 -12.20 34.82 -12.51
N PRO A 496 -12.81 35.56 -13.46
CA PRO A 496 -12.16 35.89 -14.74
C PRO A 496 -10.82 36.63 -14.65
N SER A 497 -10.51 37.35 -13.56
CA SER A 497 -9.20 37.98 -13.37
C SER A 497 -8.07 36.95 -13.26
N ILE A 498 -8.33 35.82 -12.58
CA ILE A 498 -7.40 34.71 -12.40
C ILE A 498 -7.22 33.98 -13.74
N ILE A 499 -8.31 33.76 -14.48
CA ILE A 499 -8.28 33.18 -15.83
C ILE A 499 -7.39 34.01 -16.76
N GLN A 500 -7.60 35.33 -16.86
CA GLN A 500 -6.79 36.20 -17.72
C GLN A 500 -5.32 36.23 -17.30
N SER A 501 -5.05 36.15 -15.99
CA SER A 501 -3.69 36.10 -15.45
C SER A 501 -2.98 34.78 -15.80
N CYS A 502 -3.67 33.64 -15.71
CA CYS A 502 -3.17 32.34 -16.15
C CYS A 502 -2.96 32.28 -17.68
N ILE A 503 -3.86 32.89 -18.47
CA ILE A 503 -3.68 33.05 -19.92
C ILE A 503 -2.41 33.85 -20.22
N LYS A 504 -2.25 35.03 -19.61
CA LYS A 504 -1.08 35.91 -19.78
C LYS A 504 0.24 35.21 -19.43
N PHE A 505 0.27 34.43 -18.35
CA PHE A 505 1.44 33.63 -17.99
C PHE A 505 1.71 32.51 -18.99
N SER A 506 0.68 31.71 -19.33
CA SER A 506 0.84 30.54 -20.20
C SER A 506 1.40 30.86 -21.59
N ARG A 507 1.10 32.05 -22.14
CA ARG A 507 1.54 32.49 -23.47
C ARG A 507 3.04 32.82 -23.58
N GLN A 508 3.78 32.76 -22.48
CA GLN A 508 5.23 32.97 -22.46
C GLN A 508 6.03 31.70 -22.80
N PHE A 509 5.39 30.54 -22.84
CA PHE A 509 6.03 29.23 -23.04
C PHE A 509 5.48 28.55 -24.30
N ALA A 510 6.24 27.60 -24.89
CA ALA A 510 5.75 26.81 -26.01
C ALA A 510 4.87 25.60 -25.59
N PHE A 511 4.73 25.35 -24.29
CA PHE A 511 3.90 24.27 -23.73
C PHE A 511 2.41 24.49 -24.05
N LEU A 512 1.79 23.53 -24.74
CA LEU A 512 0.36 23.56 -25.03
C LEU A 512 -0.52 23.04 -23.88
N THR A 513 0.08 22.53 -22.80
CA THR A 513 -0.63 22.11 -21.58
C THR A 513 0.10 22.66 -20.36
N LEU A 514 -0.58 23.48 -19.56
CA LEU A 514 -0.04 24.04 -18.32
C LEU A 514 -1.12 23.99 -17.25
N GLY A 515 -0.75 23.65 -16.01
CA GLY A 515 -1.70 23.68 -14.90
C GLY A 515 -1.11 24.35 -13.67
N PHE A 516 -1.91 25.20 -13.05
CA PHE A 516 -1.55 26.03 -11.90
C PHE A 516 -2.16 25.42 -10.63
N ASP A 517 -1.43 25.52 -9.53
CA ASP A 517 -1.90 25.14 -8.20
C ASP A 517 -2.18 26.41 -7.40
N LEU A 518 -3.47 26.73 -7.21
CA LEU A 518 -3.94 27.93 -6.51
C LEU A 518 -4.31 27.57 -5.06
N ILE A 519 -4.03 28.49 -4.13
CA ILE A 519 -4.56 28.46 -2.77
C ILE A 519 -5.22 29.80 -2.50
N THR A 520 -6.51 29.78 -2.17
CA THR A 520 -7.30 30.99 -1.89
C THR A 520 -8.48 30.64 -0.96
N PRO A 521 -8.90 31.52 -0.03
CA PRO A 521 -10.11 31.30 0.76
C PRO A 521 -11.40 31.32 -0.09
N ASP A 522 -11.38 32.00 -1.24
CA ASP A 522 -12.49 32.09 -2.19
C ASP A 522 -11.94 32.14 -3.63
N ILE A 523 -12.52 31.36 -4.53
CA ILE A 523 -12.10 31.25 -5.94
C ILE A 523 -12.84 32.23 -6.87
N SER A 524 -13.91 32.87 -6.36
CA SER A 524 -14.81 33.75 -7.11
C SER A 524 -14.47 35.25 -7.03
N LEU A 525 -13.36 35.60 -6.36
CA LEU A 525 -12.89 36.98 -6.10
C LEU A 525 -11.59 37.34 -6.83
#